data_AF-A0AAV4MAM8-F1
#
_entry.id   AF-A0AAV4MAM8-F1
#
_cell.length_a   1.000
_cell.length_b   1.000
_cell.length_c   1.000
_cell.angle_alpha   90.00
_cell.angle_beta   90.00
_cell.angle_gamma   90.00
#
_symmetry.space_group_name_H-M   'P 1'
#
loop_
_entity.id
_entity.type
_entity.pdbx_description
1 polymer ?
#
loop_
_entity_poly.entity_id
_entity_poly.type
_entity_poly.pdbx_seq_one_letter_code
_entity_poly.pdbx_strand_id
1 'polypeptide(L)'
;MNILCSALAPWQRIDALKAFFFPATQFAMRTGQFKKTDWEKVDRMIRKEVKSTLSVPEGAANEYLYGHRKHGCIGIPLVAEESDLNLVDTAFKLLTFRDEHVQMLAVSHLRRTVQQRIR
;
A
#
# COMPACT_ATOMS: atom_id res chain seq x y z
N MET A 1 0.09 15.19 6.57
CA MET A 1 -0.64 13.99 7.02
C MET A 1 -1.12 14.23 8.46
N ASN A 2 -2.35 14.75 8.63
CA ASN A 2 -2.80 15.35 9.90
C ASN A 2 -3.12 14.33 11.01
N ILE A 3 -3.24 13.03 10.67
CA ILE A 3 -3.62 11.97 11.62
C ILE A 3 -2.49 11.68 12.62
N LEU A 4 -1.24 11.58 12.16
CA LEU A 4 -0.10 11.22 13.02
C LEU A 4 0.36 12.39 13.91
N CYS A 5 0.01 13.63 13.56
CA CYS A 5 0.26 14.84 14.34
C CYS A 5 -0.95 15.28 15.19
N SER A 6 -2.05 14.52 15.19
CA SER A 6 -3.29 14.89 15.88
C SER A 6 -3.16 14.82 17.41
N ALA A 7 -4.06 15.45 18.17
CA ALA A 7 -4.09 15.37 19.63
C ALA A 7 -4.51 13.99 20.20
N LEU A 8 -4.67 12.98 19.34
CA LEU A 8 -5.04 11.62 19.75
C LEU A 8 -3.92 10.92 20.52
N ALA A 9 -4.29 9.95 21.36
CA ALA A 9 -3.33 9.08 22.03
C ALA A 9 -2.49 8.30 21.00
N PRO A 10 -1.25 7.91 21.31
CA PRO A 10 -0.37 7.21 20.39
C PRO A 10 -1.00 5.99 19.70
N TRP A 11 -1.70 5.14 20.46
CA TRP A 11 -2.39 3.97 19.91
C TRP A 11 -3.52 4.37 18.95
N GLN A 12 -4.23 5.48 19.22
CA GLN A 12 -5.38 5.93 18.43
C GLN A 12 -4.93 6.45 17.07
N ARG A 13 -3.76 7.09 17.02
CA ARG A 13 -3.14 7.53 15.76
C ARG A 13 -2.80 6.35 14.86
N ILE A 14 -2.23 5.28 15.44
CA ILE A 14 -1.88 4.06 14.71
C ILE A 14 -3.14 3.33 14.24
N ASP A 15 -4.17 3.28 15.07
CA ASP A 15 -5.45 2.67 14.72
C ASP A 15 -6.16 3.45 13.60
N ALA A 16 -6.21 4.78 13.71
CA ALA A 16 -6.75 5.66 12.67
C ALA A 16 -5.98 5.54 11.34
N LEU A 17 -4.65 5.40 11.39
CA LEU A 17 -3.85 5.12 10.19
C LEU A 17 -4.32 3.82 9.51
N LYS A 18 -4.56 2.77 10.29
CA LYS A 18 -5.01 1.47 9.77
C LYS A 18 -6.42 1.50 9.23
N ALA A 19 -7.34 2.18 9.92
CA ALA A 19 -8.75 2.22 9.57
C ALA A 19 -9.07 3.16 8.40
N PHE A 20 -8.35 4.27 8.27
CA PHE A 20 -8.69 5.31 7.30
C PHE A 20 -7.67 5.45 6.18
N PHE A 21 -6.38 5.50 6.50
CA PHE A 21 -5.36 5.84 5.49
C PHE A 21 -5.12 4.70 4.50
N PHE A 22 -4.80 3.49 4.97
CA PHE A 22 -4.51 2.38 4.03
C PHE A 22 -5.71 2.03 3.15
N PRO A 23 -6.95 1.92 3.67
CA PRO A 23 -8.11 1.69 2.81
C PRO A 23 -8.33 2.80 1.77
N ALA A 24 -8.08 4.07 2.12
CA ALA A 24 -8.19 5.18 1.18
C ALA A 24 -7.17 5.09 0.03
N THR A 25 -5.99 4.52 0.26
CA THR A 25 -4.96 4.35 -0.79
C THR A 25 -5.25 3.19 -1.76
N GLN A 26 -6.13 2.26 -1.39
CA GLN A 26 -6.35 1.02 -2.14
C GLN A 26 -6.85 1.25 -3.57
N PHE A 27 -7.69 2.27 -3.79
CA PHE A 27 -8.16 2.61 -5.13
C PHE A 27 -7.02 3.11 -6.03
N ALA A 28 -6.18 4.01 -5.50
CA ALA A 28 -5.05 4.57 -6.24
C ALA A 28 -4.00 3.49 -6.57
N MET A 29 -3.80 2.52 -5.66
CA MET A 29 -2.95 1.35 -5.91
C MET A 29 -3.48 0.47 -7.02
N ARG A 30 -4.75 0.06 -6.96
CA ARG A 30 -5.38 -0.84 -7.95
C ARG A 30 -5.43 -0.25 -9.35
N THR A 31 -5.55 1.07 -9.44
CA THR A 31 -5.55 1.80 -10.71
C THR A 31 -4.16 2.19 -11.20
N GLY A 32 -3.10 1.94 -10.41
CA GLY A 32 -1.73 2.24 -10.79
C GLY A 32 -1.46 3.73 -11.00
N GLN A 33 -2.18 4.61 -10.30
CA GLN A 33 -2.06 6.07 -10.47
C GLN A 33 -0.68 6.62 -10.13
N PHE A 34 0.02 5.96 -9.21
CA PHE A 34 1.34 6.38 -8.73
C PHE A 34 2.38 5.27 -8.93
N LYS A 35 3.64 5.67 -9.12
CA LYS A 35 4.75 4.73 -9.24
C LYS A 35 5.12 4.16 -7.86
N LYS A 36 5.70 2.97 -7.84
CA LYS A 36 6.25 2.34 -6.62
C LYS A 36 7.17 3.27 -5.83
N THR A 37 8.02 4.03 -6.52
CA THR A 37 8.94 5.01 -5.91
C THR A 37 8.24 6.10 -5.11
N ASP A 38 7.00 6.43 -5.46
CA ASP A 38 6.21 7.42 -4.72
C ASP A 38 5.59 6.80 -3.46
N TRP A 39 5.14 5.55 -3.54
CA TRP A 39 4.70 4.79 -2.38
C TRP A 39 5.83 4.54 -1.38
N GLU A 40 7.06 4.30 -1.85
CA GLU A 40 8.24 4.18 -0.99
C GLU A 40 8.53 5.48 -0.21
N LYS A 41 8.25 6.66 -0.80
CA LYS A 41 8.37 7.94 -0.08
C LYS A 41 7.34 8.01 1.05
N VAL A 42 6.10 7.59 0.76
CA VAL A 42 5.03 7.51 1.76
C VAL A 42 5.41 6.59 2.90
N ASP A 43 5.94 5.40 2.60
CA ASP A 43 6.40 4.43 3.61
C ASP A 43 7.50 5.01 4.51
N ARG A 44 8.47 5.75 3.93
CA ARG A 44 9.51 6.44 4.71
C ARG A 44 8.94 7.49 5.65
N MET A 45 7.97 8.28 5.18
CA MET A 45 7.30 9.30 6.01
C MET A 45 6.52 8.63 7.14
N ILE A 46 5.68 7.64 6.84
CA ILE A 46 4.88 6.92 7.82
C ILE A 46 5.78 6.25 8.86
N ARG A 47 6.87 5.59 8.44
CA ARG A 47 7.82 4.96 9.35
C ARG A 47 8.36 5.95 10.38
N LYS A 48 8.81 7.12 9.94
CA LYS A 48 9.36 8.15 10.82
C LYS A 48 8.34 8.62 11.84
N GLU A 49 7.13 8.95 11.38
CA GLU A 49 6.05 9.45 12.23
C GLU A 49 5.52 8.40 13.21
N VAL A 50 5.41 7.14 12.78
CA VAL A 50 4.99 6.03 13.66
C VAL A 50 6.06 5.74 14.71
N LYS A 51 7.35 5.74 14.34
CA LYS A 51 8.44 5.60 15.32
C LYS A 51 8.43 6.73 16.34
N SER A 52 8.21 7.97 15.90
CA SER A 52 8.05 9.12 16.79
C SER A 52 6.83 8.98 17.72
N THR A 53 5.71 8.47 17.19
CA THR A 53 4.47 8.28 17.97
C THR A 53 4.65 7.21 19.06
N LEU A 54 5.44 6.17 18.78
CA LEU A 54 5.75 5.09 19.71
C LEU A 54 6.94 5.38 20.62
N SER A 55 7.55 6.56 20.51
CA SER A 55 8.77 6.94 21.23
C SER A 55 9.94 5.94 21.05
N VAL A 56 10.04 5.31 19.87
CA VAL A 56 11.12 4.38 19.54
C VAL A 56 12.22 5.06 18.71
N PRO A 57 13.51 4.70 18.89
CA PRO A 57 14.61 5.27 18.11
C PRO A 57 14.46 5.02 16.61
N GLU A 58 15.00 5.92 15.78
CA GLU A 58 14.97 5.76 14.32
C GLU A 58 15.70 4.49 13.86
N GLY A 59 16.75 4.07 14.57
CA GLY A 59 17.50 2.83 14.35
C GLY A 59 16.82 1.55 14.86
N ALA A 60 15.65 1.63 15.49
CA ALA A 60 14.94 0.45 15.98
C ALA A 60 14.56 -0.49 14.81
N ALA A 61 14.56 -1.79 15.07
CA ALA A 61 14.26 -2.82 14.08
C ALA A 61 12.91 -2.55 13.39
N ASN A 62 12.92 -2.50 12.06
CA ASN A 62 11.72 -2.25 11.26
C ASN A 62 10.73 -3.43 11.33
N GLU A 63 11.21 -4.62 11.66
CA GLU A 63 10.40 -5.81 11.84
C GLU A 63 9.32 -5.62 12.92
N TYR A 64 9.59 -4.83 13.95
CA TYR A 64 8.58 -4.50 14.97
C TYR A 64 7.36 -3.77 14.40
N LEU A 65 7.56 -2.92 13.38
CA LEU A 65 6.49 -2.14 12.75
C LEU A 65 5.67 -2.99 11.78
N TYR A 66 6.36 -3.76 10.94
CA TYR A 66 5.77 -4.49 9.81
C TYR A 66 5.36 -5.92 10.16
N GLY A 67 5.92 -6.50 11.23
CA GLY A 67 5.66 -7.85 11.65
C GLY A 67 4.21 -8.11 12.07
N HIS A 68 3.83 -9.39 12.13
CA HIS A 68 2.47 -9.80 12.40
C HIS A 68 2.03 -9.51 13.86
N ARG A 69 0.79 -9.06 14.05
CA ARG A 69 0.25 -8.68 15.39
C ARG A 69 0.26 -9.80 16.41
N LYS A 70 0.12 -11.05 15.97
CA LYS A 70 0.21 -12.24 16.84
C LYS A 70 1.59 -12.39 17.52
N HIS A 71 2.63 -11.77 16.97
CA HIS A 71 3.99 -11.78 17.55
C HIS A 71 4.27 -10.51 18.37
N GLY A 72 3.25 -9.73 18.76
CA GLY A 72 3.43 -8.48 19.50
C GLY A 72 3.93 -7.29 18.65
N CYS A 73 3.99 -7.46 17.33
CA CYS A 73 4.34 -6.39 16.39
C CYS A 73 3.13 -5.49 16.08
N ILE A 74 3.36 -4.33 15.48
CA ILE A 74 2.28 -3.38 15.17
C ILE A 74 1.46 -3.84 13.96
N GLY A 75 2.07 -4.50 12.97
CA GLY A 75 1.41 -4.95 11.75
C GLY A 75 0.86 -3.78 10.94
N ILE A 76 1.73 -2.85 10.58
CA ILE A 76 1.48 -1.81 9.59
C ILE A 76 1.85 -2.37 8.21
N PRO A 77 0.98 -2.26 7.20
CA PRO A 77 1.33 -2.68 5.84
C PRO A 77 2.35 -1.74 5.19
N LEU A 78 3.17 -2.28 4.29
CA LEU A 78 4.04 -1.51 3.40
C LEU A 78 3.28 -1.13 2.14
N VAL A 79 3.06 0.17 1.94
CA VAL A 79 2.24 0.71 0.86
C VAL A 79 2.87 0.41 -0.50
N ALA A 80 4.20 0.43 -0.59
CA ALA A 80 4.92 0.09 -1.82
C ALA A 80 4.70 -1.37 -2.24
N GLU A 81 4.75 -2.32 -1.31
CA GLU A 81 4.53 -3.74 -1.61
C GLU A 81 3.05 -4.03 -1.89
N GLU A 82 2.15 -3.46 -1.09
CA GLU A 82 0.71 -3.55 -1.31
C GLU A 82 0.30 -2.99 -2.68
N SER A 83 0.99 -1.97 -3.19
CA SER A 83 0.70 -1.41 -4.51
C SER A 83 0.93 -2.41 -5.64
N ASP A 84 2.03 -3.17 -5.58
CA ASP A 84 2.34 -4.20 -6.56
C ASP A 84 1.34 -5.36 -6.47
N LEU A 85 1.02 -5.80 -5.25
CA LEU A 85 0.05 -6.87 -5.00
C LEU A 85 -1.33 -6.49 -5.54
N ASN A 86 -1.80 -5.26 -5.26
CA ASN A 86 -3.10 -4.78 -5.74
C ASN A 86 -3.17 -4.65 -7.26
N LEU A 87 -2.08 -4.26 -7.92
CA LEU A 87 -1.99 -4.21 -9.38
C LEU A 87 -2.09 -5.60 -10.00
N VAL A 88 -1.31 -6.55 -9.50
CA VAL A 88 -1.31 -7.93 -9.99
C VAL A 88 -2.66 -8.60 -9.74
N ASP A 89 -3.21 -8.46 -8.52
CA ASP A 89 -4.54 -8.97 -8.16
C ASP A 89 -5.62 -8.44 -9.11
N THR A 90 -5.59 -7.14 -9.41
CA THR A 90 -6.59 -6.51 -10.27
C THR A 90 -6.44 -6.97 -11.72
N ALA A 91 -5.21 -7.01 -12.26
CA ALA A 91 -4.97 -7.51 -13.60
C ALA A 91 -5.37 -8.99 -13.75
N PHE A 92 -5.01 -9.83 -12.77
CA PHE A 92 -5.39 -11.24 -12.75
C PHE A 92 -6.90 -11.41 -12.76
N LYS A 93 -7.63 -10.71 -11.87
CA LYS A 93 -9.09 -10.76 -11.81
C LYS A 93 -9.76 -10.37 -13.12
N LEU A 94 -9.25 -9.37 -13.83
CA LEU A 94 -9.79 -8.95 -15.12
C LEU A 94 -9.50 -9.98 -16.22
N LEU A 95 -8.31 -10.58 -16.22
CA LEU A 95 -7.90 -11.59 -17.21
C LEU A 95 -8.60 -12.93 -17.01
N THR A 96 -8.94 -13.31 -15.77
CA THR A 96 -9.62 -14.57 -15.45
C THR A 96 -11.11 -14.39 -15.17
N PHE A 97 -11.68 -13.23 -15.52
CA PHE A 97 -13.08 -12.93 -15.24
C PHE A 97 -14.02 -13.83 -16.03
N ARG A 98 -15.24 -14.13 -15.54
CA ARG A 98 -16.14 -15.08 -16.23
C ARG A 98 -16.68 -14.57 -17.57
N ASP A 99 -16.74 -13.27 -17.76
CA ASP A 99 -17.23 -12.63 -18.98
C ASP A 99 -16.13 -12.53 -20.04
N GLU A 100 -16.35 -13.16 -21.19
CA GLU A 100 -15.42 -13.19 -22.32
C GLU A 100 -15.14 -11.79 -22.89
N HIS A 101 -16.11 -10.87 -22.86
CA HIS A 101 -15.90 -9.50 -23.35
C HIS A 101 -14.91 -8.75 -22.45
N VAL A 102 -15.01 -8.92 -21.14
CA VAL A 102 -14.09 -8.30 -20.17
C VAL A 102 -12.69 -8.88 -20.33
N GLN A 103 -12.56 -10.20 -20.48
CA GLN A 103 -11.27 -10.84 -20.73
C GLN A 103 -10.63 -10.33 -22.02
N MET A 104 -11.39 -10.24 -23.11
CA MET A 104 -10.91 -9.75 -24.40
C MET A 104 -10.37 -8.31 -24.29
N LEU A 105 -11.12 -7.43 -23.61
CA LEU A 105 -10.70 -6.06 -23.34
C LEU A 105 -9.42 -6.03 -22.50
N ALA A 106 -9.34 -6.82 -21.43
CA ALA A 106 -8.17 -6.89 -20.56
C ALA A 106 -6.91 -7.38 -21.30
N VAL A 107 -7.03 -8.43 -22.13
CA VAL A 107 -5.94 -8.95 -22.96
C VAL A 107 -5.49 -7.92 -24.00
N SER A 108 -6.44 -7.21 -24.63
CA SER A 108 -6.12 -6.16 -25.60
C SER A 108 -5.34 -5.01 -24.95
N HIS A 109 -5.75 -4.59 -23.75
CA HIS A 109 -5.09 -3.56 -22.97
C HIS A 109 -3.68 -3.99 -22.55
N LEU A 110 -3.52 -5.24 -22.07
CA LEU A 110 -2.23 -5.80 -21.71
C LEU A 110 -1.25 -5.78 -22.90
N ARG A 111 -1.69 -6.27 -24.08
CA ARG A 111 -0.87 -6.28 -25.30
C ARG A 111 -0.42 -4.87 -25.69
N ARG A 112 -1.33 -3.89 -25.63
CA ARG A 112 -1.02 -2.48 -25.92
C ARG A 112 0.05 -1.92 -24.97
N THR A 113 -0.10 -2.15 -23.67
CA THR A 113 0.86 -1.67 -22.66
C THR A 113 2.24 -2.32 -22.85
N VAL A 114 2.29 -3.61 -23.17
CA VAL A 114 3.56 -4.32 -23.44
C VAL A 114 4.24 -3.78 -24.70
N GLN A 115 3.48 -3.58 -25.79
CA GLN A 115 4.01 -3.00 -27.04
C GLN A 115 4.58 -1.59 -26.82
N GLN A 116 3.94 -0.77 -25.99
CA GLN A 116 4.43 0.57 -25.64
C GLN A 116 5.71 0.54 -24.80
N ARG A 117 5.96 -0.53 -24.05
CA ARG A 117 7.13 -0.65 -23.16
C ARG A 117 8.35 -1.28 -23.84
N ILE A 118 8.15 -2.08 -24.89
CA ILE A 118 9.22 -2.73 -25.65
C ILE A 118 9.81 -1.80 -26.73
N ARG A 119 9.05 -0.79 -27.18
CA ARG A 119 9.57 0.30 -28.02
C ARG A 119 10.36 1.31 -27.20
#